data_AF-A0A7S2V7P9-F1
#
_entry.id   AF-A0A7S2V7P9-F1
#
_cell.length_a   1.000
_cell.length_b   1.000
_cell.length_c   1.000
_cell.angle_alpha   90.00
_cell.angle_beta   90.00
_cell.angle_gamma   90.00
#
_symmetry.space_group_name_H-M   'P 1'
#
loop_
_entity.id
_entity.type
_entity.pdbx_description
1 polymer ?
#
loop_
_entity_poly.entity_id
_entity_poly.type
_entity_poly.pdbx_seq_one_letter_code
_entity_poly.pdbx_strand_id
1 'polypeptide(L)'
;LQTFWHVQKSVLSPQHHVQNEAGHLLKNSSDTIIAPLPEEGMAACLLVLEDTLRLKEWLAYHYTVLPLSRLIIALDPLTSTRAIRRIHHMADQYNQLKVNVTIWTKDSFLRPKLRDLVNHKFNSYRAHKKRQEHFVSACMKEHQRQNASWVILTDTDEFLSFNYIGEGESYDRYDEILKWKPRSKINEDREKAKPIRERLPPIINQTIGSFLDQLKEQTAANQTYPRCYRIPGLGFPGSENATIADILPLLSKQALGIAKLETLMSLAHREHERKHGSFSKAMMDVSRIKTSDLDVRHAQTIHNPSRRVCGKYQYGSGQDYLSSIFRLHHHVGTRASFVERSGRDRRPKDIETLYQIKKDKWKPYGSDRTIVTWINKFVNLVGSEMAQTLLLDFNDTQLAERYGSLKL
;
A
#
# COMPACT_ATOMS: atom_id res chain seq x y z
N LEU A 1 -15.73 -13.34 -64.21
CA LEU A 1 -15.58 -12.81 -65.59
C LEU A 1 -15.46 -11.30 -65.49
N GLN A 2 -14.37 -10.78 -66.05
CA GLN A 2 -13.97 -9.36 -66.08
C GLN A 2 -15.07 -8.47 -66.68
N THR A 3 -15.18 -7.21 -66.23
CA THR A 3 -14.87 -6.04 -67.09
C THR A 3 -14.94 -4.71 -66.33
N PHE A 4 -13.89 -3.91 -66.53
CA PHE A 4 -13.76 -2.48 -66.29
C PHE A 4 -14.51 -1.68 -67.37
N TRP A 5 -14.96 -0.45 -67.08
CA TRP A 5 -14.84 0.71 -67.99
C TRP A 5 -14.86 2.06 -67.24
N HIS A 6 -13.90 2.90 -67.62
CA HIS A 6 -13.75 4.37 -67.50
C HIS A 6 -14.89 5.12 -68.26
N VAL A 7 -15.19 6.43 -68.22
CA VAL A 7 -14.43 7.67 -68.01
C VAL A 7 -15.38 8.89 -67.82
N GLN A 8 -14.80 9.98 -67.32
CA GLN A 8 -15.20 11.39 -67.08
C GLN A 8 -16.32 12.07 -67.91
N LYS A 9 -16.95 13.11 -67.29
CA LYS A 9 -17.13 14.45 -67.87
C LYS A 9 -17.25 15.56 -66.81
N SER A 10 -16.58 16.69 -67.10
CA SER A 10 -16.51 17.98 -66.41
C SER A 10 -17.82 18.80 -66.56
N VAL A 11 -18.09 19.87 -65.80
CA VAL A 11 -17.80 21.28 -66.18
C VAL A 11 -18.46 22.28 -65.17
N LEU A 12 -17.69 23.30 -64.76
CA LEU A 12 -17.98 24.70 -64.31
C LEU A 12 -18.54 25.10 -62.90
N SER A 13 -17.78 26.06 -62.35
CA SER A 13 -17.97 27.06 -61.25
C SER A 13 -18.80 28.27 -61.78
N PRO A 14 -19.20 29.35 -61.03
CA PRO A 14 -18.73 29.81 -59.70
C PRO A 14 -19.70 30.50 -58.70
N GLN A 15 -19.21 30.57 -57.45
CA GLN A 15 -19.33 31.59 -56.39
C GLN A 15 -20.71 32.02 -55.84
N HIS A 16 -20.91 31.88 -54.52
CA HIS A 16 -21.20 33.01 -53.61
C HIS A 16 -21.02 32.64 -52.12
N HIS A 17 -20.38 33.58 -51.40
CA HIS A 17 -20.48 33.97 -49.99
C HIS A 17 -20.40 32.96 -48.81
N VAL A 18 -19.25 33.03 -48.15
CA VAL A 18 -19.01 33.21 -46.70
C VAL A 18 -20.25 33.34 -45.81
N GLN A 19 -20.41 32.40 -44.87
CA GLN A 19 -20.66 32.70 -43.45
C GLN A 19 -20.16 31.54 -42.57
N ASN A 20 -19.20 31.87 -41.70
CA ASN A 20 -18.72 31.03 -40.61
C ASN A 20 -19.74 31.06 -39.48
N GLU A 21 -20.39 29.94 -39.17
CA GLU A 21 -20.89 29.66 -37.84
C GLU A 21 -20.49 28.23 -37.46
N ALA A 22 -19.43 28.14 -36.66
CA ALA A 22 -18.96 26.92 -36.04
C ALA A 22 -19.94 26.49 -34.96
N GLY A 23 -20.99 25.77 -35.37
CA GLY A 23 -21.83 24.96 -34.51
C GLY A 23 -21.63 23.48 -34.84
N HIS A 24 -20.73 22.79 -34.14
CA HIS A 24 -20.78 21.32 -34.06
C HIS A 24 -20.09 20.80 -32.80
N LEU A 25 -20.93 20.52 -31.79
CA LEU A 25 -20.91 19.31 -30.96
C LEU A 25 -19.52 18.74 -30.58
N LEU A 26 -18.93 19.28 -29.51
CA LEU A 26 -18.13 18.47 -28.58
C LEU A 26 -18.99 18.14 -27.35
N LYS A 27 -20.04 17.35 -27.57
CA LYS A 27 -20.64 16.50 -26.54
C LYS A 27 -20.48 15.08 -27.04
N ASN A 28 -19.45 14.38 -26.57
CA ASN A 28 -19.52 12.94 -26.36
C ASN A 28 -18.33 12.39 -25.58
N SER A 29 -18.69 11.44 -24.72
CA SER A 29 -17.84 10.36 -24.19
C SER A 29 -16.82 10.81 -23.16
N SER A 30 -17.08 10.79 -21.85
CA SER A 30 -17.63 9.66 -21.11
C SER A 30 -17.78 10.11 -19.66
N ASP A 31 -19.02 10.27 -19.19
CA ASP A 31 -19.30 10.30 -17.76
C ASP A 31 -18.96 8.90 -17.22
N THR A 32 -17.67 8.69 -16.99
CA THR A 32 -17.18 7.54 -16.24
C THR A 32 -17.75 7.77 -14.85
N ILE A 33 -18.84 7.08 -14.54
CA ILE A 33 -19.44 7.10 -13.20
C ILE A 33 -18.35 6.59 -12.28
N ILE A 34 -17.61 7.51 -11.66
CA ILE A 34 -16.73 7.19 -10.53
C ILE A 34 -17.71 6.72 -9.47
N ALA A 35 -17.83 5.40 -9.32
CA ALA A 35 -18.67 4.82 -8.29
C ALA A 35 -18.26 5.49 -6.97
N PRO A 36 -19.20 6.16 -6.26
CA PRO A 36 -18.85 6.88 -5.05
C PRO A 36 -18.23 5.89 -4.09
N LEU A 37 -16.96 6.12 -3.73
CA LEU A 37 -16.34 5.35 -2.68
C LEU A 37 -17.14 5.56 -1.40
N PRO A 38 -17.40 4.50 -0.61
CA PRO A 38 -18.07 4.65 0.65
C PRO A 38 -17.33 5.67 1.51
N GLU A 39 -18.04 6.62 2.13
CA GLU A 39 -17.48 7.52 3.15
C GLU A 39 -16.86 6.73 4.34
N GLU A 40 -17.14 5.44 4.42
CA GLU A 40 -16.73 4.46 5.43
C GLU A 40 -15.57 3.54 4.97
N GLY A 41 -14.61 4.04 4.20
CA GLY A 41 -13.41 3.26 3.85
C GLY A 41 -12.42 3.04 5.01
N MET A 42 -11.33 2.31 4.73
CA MET A 42 -10.29 2.03 5.73
C MET A 42 -9.27 3.17 5.82
N ALA A 43 -8.53 3.17 6.92
CA ALA A 43 -7.53 4.18 7.23
C ALA A 43 -6.10 3.61 7.25
N ALA A 44 -5.10 4.46 7.06
CA ALA A 44 -3.69 4.08 7.13
C ALA A 44 -2.79 5.12 7.80
N CYS A 45 -1.66 4.65 8.32
CA CYS A 45 -0.60 5.44 8.92
C CYS A 45 0.75 5.13 8.29
N LEU A 46 1.42 6.11 7.69
CA LEU A 46 2.75 5.97 7.10
C LEU A 46 3.75 6.95 7.72
N LEU A 47 4.95 6.46 8.05
CA LEU A 47 6.11 7.28 8.42
C LEU A 47 7.15 7.17 7.30
N VAL A 48 7.27 8.20 6.46
CA VAL A 48 7.97 8.15 5.17
C VAL A 48 9.29 8.91 5.23
N LEU A 49 10.33 8.34 4.63
CA LEU A 49 11.63 8.97 4.35
C LEU A 49 12.00 8.71 2.88
N GLU A 50 11.92 9.74 2.04
CA GLU A 50 12.42 9.73 0.64
C GLU A 50 11.91 8.55 -0.21
N ASP A 51 10.70 8.03 0.03
CA ASP A 51 10.19 6.82 -0.65
C ASP A 51 9.03 7.16 -1.59
N THR A 52 9.25 8.15 -2.47
CA THR A 52 8.17 8.69 -3.31
C THR A 52 7.84 7.77 -4.48
N LEU A 53 8.83 7.01 -4.98
CA LEU A 53 8.64 6.04 -6.05
C LEU A 53 7.75 4.86 -5.62
N ARG A 54 7.84 4.39 -4.38
CA ARG A 54 6.95 3.33 -3.88
C ARG A 54 5.62 3.87 -3.39
N LEU A 55 5.62 5.06 -2.80
CA LEU A 55 4.40 5.65 -2.26
C LEU A 55 3.30 5.81 -3.34
N LYS A 56 3.65 6.18 -4.58
CA LYS A 56 2.66 6.26 -5.68
C LYS A 56 1.93 4.94 -5.92
N GLU A 57 2.69 3.85 -5.96
CA GLU A 57 2.15 2.51 -6.18
C GLU A 57 1.41 2.00 -4.95
N TRP A 58 1.96 2.25 -3.75
CA TRP A 58 1.34 1.91 -2.48
C TRP A 58 -0.05 2.55 -2.37
N LEU A 59 -0.19 3.83 -2.74
CA LEU A 59 -1.45 4.55 -2.74
C LEU A 59 -2.46 3.92 -3.71
N ALA A 60 -2.05 3.66 -4.95
CA ALA A 60 -2.92 3.11 -5.98
C ALA A 60 -3.40 1.69 -5.61
N TYR A 61 -2.50 0.87 -5.09
CA TYR A 61 -2.80 -0.47 -4.60
C TYR A 61 -3.83 -0.44 -3.47
N HIS A 62 -3.57 0.33 -2.40
CA HIS A 62 -4.44 0.33 -1.22
C HIS A 62 -5.75 1.11 -1.45
N TYR A 63 -5.78 2.07 -2.36
CA TYR A 63 -7.03 2.63 -2.87
C TYR A 63 -7.93 1.54 -3.47
N THR A 64 -7.33 0.61 -4.21
CA THR A 64 -8.04 -0.45 -4.93
C THR A 64 -8.43 -1.63 -4.04
N VAL A 65 -7.54 -2.05 -3.14
CA VAL A 65 -7.65 -3.30 -2.36
C VAL A 65 -8.17 -3.05 -0.94
N LEU A 66 -7.78 -1.93 -0.31
CA LEU A 66 -8.05 -1.60 1.09
C LEU A 66 -9.17 -0.55 1.26
N PRO A 67 -10.05 -0.36 0.25
CA PRO A 67 -10.78 0.90 0.00
C PRO A 67 -10.30 2.09 0.85
N LEU A 68 -9.07 2.53 0.60
CA LEU A 68 -8.42 3.56 1.41
C LEU A 68 -9.18 4.88 1.32
N SER A 69 -9.72 5.36 2.43
CA SER A 69 -10.45 6.65 2.51
C SER A 69 -9.76 7.70 3.38
N ARG A 70 -8.87 7.28 4.29
CA ARG A 70 -8.14 8.19 5.18
C ARG A 70 -6.68 7.79 5.29
N LEU A 71 -5.77 8.75 5.14
CA LEU A 71 -4.34 8.49 5.23
C LEU A 71 -3.65 9.61 6.00
N ILE A 72 -2.82 9.24 6.97
CA ILE A 72 -1.89 10.17 7.62
C ILE A 72 -0.47 9.78 7.22
N ILE A 73 0.24 10.72 6.60
CA ILE A 73 1.65 10.59 6.22
C ILE A 73 2.48 11.49 7.12
N ALA A 74 3.24 10.91 8.05
CA ALA A 74 4.28 11.63 8.78
C ALA A 74 5.58 11.65 7.98
N LEU A 75 6.13 12.83 7.75
CA LEU A 75 7.39 13.00 7.06
C LEU A 75 8.55 12.92 8.05
N ASP A 76 9.57 12.15 7.69
CA ASP A 76 10.85 12.17 8.39
C ASP A 76 11.50 13.56 8.21
N PRO A 77 12.06 14.18 9.28
CA PRO A 77 12.79 15.44 9.16
C PRO A 77 13.94 15.46 8.16
N LEU A 78 14.46 14.30 7.73
CA LEU A 78 15.46 14.24 6.65
C LEU A 78 14.86 14.22 5.25
N THR A 79 13.54 14.15 5.09
CA THR A 79 12.89 14.14 3.77
C THR A 79 13.24 15.40 2.99
N SER A 80 13.73 15.25 1.76
CA SER A 80 14.11 16.36 0.90
C SER A 80 12.91 17.21 0.50
N THR A 81 13.17 18.48 0.18
CA THR A 81 12.16 19.37 -0.43
C THR A 81 11.56 18.75 -1.70
N ARG A 82 12.37 18.05 -2.51
CA ARG A 82 11.88 17.34 -3.71
C ARG A 82 10.83 16.30 -3.34
N ALA A 83 11.14 15.41 -2.40
CA ALA A 83 10.20 14.38 -1.96
C ALA A 83 8.95 14.97 -1.31
N ILE A 84 9.09 16.03 -0.50
CA ILE A 84 7.96 16.72 0.11
C ILE A 84 6.99 17.25 -0.96
N ARG A 85 7.49 17.92 -2.01
CA ARG A 85 6.65 18.41 -3.12
C ARG A 85 5.89 17.26 -3.81
N ARG A 86 6.58 16.14 -4.06
CA ARG A 86 5.96 14.94 -4.67
C ARG A 86 4.87 14.35 -3.75
N ILE A 87 5.11 14.28 -2.45
CA ILE A 87 4.13 13.76 -1.48
C ILE A 87 2.90 14.67 -1.40
N HIS A 88 3.07 15.99 -1.38
CA HIS A 88 1.95 16.92 -1.45
C HIS A 88 1.18 16.79 -2.76
N HIS A 89 1.87 16.64 -3.89
CA HIS A 89 1.22 16.40 -5.17
C HIS A 89 0.37 15.13 -5.18
N MET A 90 0.91 14.01 -4.69
CA MET A 90 0.13 12.78 -4.55
C MET A 90 -1.05 12.97 -3.60
N ALA A 91 -0.88 13.64 -2.46
CA ALA A 91 -1.97 13.93 -1.54
C ALA A 91 -3.10 14.73 -2.21
N ASP A 92 -2.76 15.78 -2.98
CA ASP A 92 -3.74 16.57 -3.74
C ASP A 92 -4.51 15.71 -4.74
N GLN A 93 -3.82 14.85 -5.49
CA GLN A 93 -4.45 13.95 -6.47
C GLN A 93 -5.42 12.97 -5.80
N TYR A 94 -5.01 12.33 -4.69
CA TYR A 94 -5.86 11.37 -3.98
C TYR A 94 -6.98 12.04 -3.18
N ASN A 95 -6.81 13.28 -2.73
CA ASN A 95 -7.90 14.09 -2.17
C ASN A 95 -9.01 14.35 -3.21
N GLN A 96 -8.66 14.53 -4.49
CA GLN A 96 -9.65 14.63 -5.57
C GLN A 96 -10.42 13.32 -5.76
N LEU A 97 -9.78 12.17 -5.49
CA LEU A 97 -10.41 10.85 -5.42
C LEU A 97 -11.09 10.54 -4.09
N LYS A 98 -11.36 11.57 -3.26
CA LYS A 98 -12.03 11.45 -1.96
C LYS A 98 -11.27 10.64 -0.90
N VAL A 99 -9.97 10.43 -1.07
CA VAL A 99 -9.11 9.94 0.01
C VAL A 99 -8.63 11.13 0.82
N ASN A 100 -9.04 11.24 2.09
CA ASN A 100 -8.57 12.30 2.97
C ASN A 100 -7.12 12.06 3.40
N VAL A 101 -6.18 12.72 2.70
CA VAL A 101 -4.74 12.63 2.98
C VAL A 101 -4.27 13.80 3.82
N THR A 102 -3.83 13.52 5.04
CA THR A 102 -3.22 14.50 5.96
C THR A 102 -1.71 14.27 6.04
N ILE A 103 -0.93 15.34 5.87
CA ILE A 103 0.53 15.29 5.97
C ILE A 103 0.97 15.93 7.29
N TRP A 104 1.73 15.18 8.09
CA TRP A 104 2.35 15.66 9.33
C TRP A 104 3.83 15.95 9.09
N THR A 105 4.23 17.20 9.34
CA THR A 105 5.62 17.66 9.20
C THR A 105 6.19 18.04 10.57
N LYS A 106 7.51 18.28 10.61
CA LYS A 106 8.23 18.81 11.79
C LYS A 106 7.97 18.02 13.08
N ASP A 107 7.72 16.72 12.96
CA ASP A 107 7.35 15.86 14.08
C ASP A 107 6.23 16.47 14.96
N SER A 108 5.17 16.98 14.31
CA SER A 108 4.00 17.59 14.96
C SER A 108 3.31 16.66 15.97
N PHE A 109 3.45 15.34 15.77
CA PHE A 109 2.95 14.29 16.66
C PHE A 109 3.81 14.06 17.93
N LEU A 110 4.98 14.68 18.04
CA LEU A 110 5.81 14.64 19.23
C LEU A 110 5.47 15.78 20.20
N ARG A 111 5.59 15.50 21.50
CA ARG A 111 5.59 16.54 22.54
C ARG A 111 6.84 17.42 22.38
N PRO A 112 6.78 18.75 22.64
CA PRO A 112 7.89 19.67 22.42
C PRO A 112 9.24 19.20 22.99
N LYS A 113 9.29 18.87 24.29
CA LYS A 113 10.53 18.37 24.95
C LYS A 113 11.14 17.13 24.28
N LEU A 114 10.29 16.26 23.74
CA LEU A 114 10.76 15.05 23.05
C LEU A 114 11.24 15.36 21.63
N ARG A 115 10.60 16.33 20.96
CA ARG A 115 11.04 16.81 19.65
C ARG A 115 12.48 17.30 19.70
N ASP A 116 12.84 18.10 20.71
CA ASP A 116 14.20 18.60 20.88
C ASP A 116 15.20 17.46 21.10
N LEU A 117 14.87 16.51 21.99
CA LEU A 117 15.72 15.34 22.26
C LEU A 117 15.94 14.47 21.01
N VAL A 118 14.87 14.26 20.24
CA VAL A 118 14.90 13.48 19.01
C VAL A 118 15.73 14.20 17.95
N ASN A 119 15.59 15.52 17.82
CA ASN A 119 16.36 16.34 16.88
C ASN A 119 17.86 16.32 17.19
N HIS A 120 18.26 16.35 18.46
CA HIS A 120 19.67 16.25 18.84
C HIS A 120 20.30 14.87 18.56
N LYS A 121 19.50 13.80 18.53
CA LYS A 121 19.97 12.42 18.29
C LYS A 121 19.36 11.84 17.03
N PHE A 122 19.10 12.69 16.03
CA PHE A 122 18.22 12.38 14.93
C PHE A 122 18.62 11.09 14.21
N ASN A 123 19.93 10.85 14.04
CA ASN A 123 20.46 9.67 13.34
C ASN A 123 20.49 8.37 14.15
N SER A 124 20.11 8.39 15.43
CA SER A 124 20.12 7.17 16.24
C SER A 124 18.90 6.27 15.98
N TYR A 125 19.12 4.95 15.92
CA TYR A 125 18.04 3.95 15.87
C TYR A 125 17.04 4.14 17.02
N ARG A 126 17.52 4.52 18.22
CA ARG A 126 16.68 4.78 19.39
C ARG A 126 15.73 5.96 19.17
N ALA A 127 16.19 7.05 18.56
CA ALA A 127 15.34 8.19 18.22
C ALA A 127 14.27 7.81 17.20
N HIS A 128 14.64 7.08 16.14
CA HIS A 128 13.67 6.60 15.14
C HIS A 128 12.60 5.70 15.77
N LYS A 129 13.00 4.75 16.64
CA LYS A 129 12.06 3.90 17.36
C LYS A 129 11.09 4.72 18.23
N LYS A 130 11.60 5.73 18.95
CA LYS A 130 10.75 6.63 19.75
C LYS A 130 9.79 7.43 18.89
N ARG A 131 10.22 7.91 17.72
CA ARG A 131 9.33 8.55 16.75
C ARG A 131 8.23 7.61 16.28
N GLN A 132 8.56 6.35 15.95
CA GLN A 132 7.54 5.35 15.60
C GLN A 132 6.52 5.15 16.73
N GLU A 133 6.96 4.95 17.98
CA GLU A 133 6.08 4.77 19.14
C GLU A 133 5.05 5.91 19.27
N HIS A 134 5.52 7.16 19.16
CA HIS A 134 4.66 8.33 19.25
C HIS A 134 3.76 8.49 18.03
N PHE A 135 4.31 8.29 16.82
CA PHE A 135 3.58 8.41 15.58
C PHE A 135 2.40 7.44 15.53
N VAL A 136 2.63 6.14 15.80
CA VAL A 136 1.55 5.15 15.74
C VAL A 136 0.44 5.45 16.75
N SER A 137 0.81 5.86 17.96
CA SER A 137 -0.14 6.26 19.00
C SER A 137 -0.97 7.47 18.56
N ALA A 138 -0.33 8.53 18.09
CA ALA A 138 -1.00 9.75 17.66
C ALA A 138 -1.89 9.50 16.42
N CYS A 139 -1.37 8.79 15.42
CA CYS A 139 -2.08 8.52 14.17
C CYS A 139 -3.35 7.68 14.40
N MET A 140 -3.27 6.61 15.21
CA MET A 140 -4.47 5.82 15.53
C MET A 140 -5.51 6.61 16.32
N LYS A 141 -5.07 7.47 17.26
CA LYS A 141 -6.00 8.34 18.01
C LYS A 141 -6.66 9.38 17.12
N GLU A 142 -5.93 9.92 16.16
CA GLU A 142 -6.50 10.87 15.20
C GLU A 142 -7.53 10.19 14.29
N HIS A 143 -7.21 9.00 13.76
CA HIS A 143 -8.18 8.21 12.99
C HIS A 143 -9.41 7.82 13.83
N GLN A 144 -9.21 7.46 15.10
CA GLN A 144 -10.32 7.21 16.03
C GLN A 144 -11.20 8.47 16.22
N ARG A 145 -10.60 9.66 16.38
CA ARG A 145 -11.31 10.93 16.49
C ARG A 145 -12.08 11.28 15.21
N GLN A 146 -11.59 10.82 14.06
CA GLN A 146 -12.23 10.94 12.75
C GLN A 146 -13.24 9.80 12.47
N ASN A 147 -13.65 9.04 13.49
CA ASN A 147 -14.59 7.93 13.40
C ASN A 147 -14.16 6.82 12.42
N ALA A 148 -12.86 6.62 12.23
CA ALA A 148 -12.37 5.49 11.45
C ALA A 148 -12.56 4.16 12.22
N SER A 149 -12.75 3.07 11.47
CA SER A 149 -12.77 1.70 11.98
C SER A 149 -11.38 1.08 11.88
N TRP A 150 -11.06 0.43 10.76
CA TRP A 150 -9.81 -0.27 10.55
C TRP A 150 -8.69 0.67 10.11
N VAL A 151 -7.57 0.64 10.85
CA VAL A 151 -6.34 1.37 10.57
C VAL A 151 -5.21 0.38 10.30
N ILE A 152 -4.59 0.44 9.13
CA ILE A 152 -3.39 -0.32 8.80
C ILE A 152 -2.11 0.49 9.11
N LEU A 153 -1.09 -0.18 9.64
CA LEU A 153 0.22 0.40 9.95
C LEU A 153 1.30 -0.33 9.15
N THR A 154 1.67 0.15 7.98
CA THR A 154 2.66 -0.47 7.08
C THR A 154 3.80 0.46 6.75
N ASP A 155 4.82 -0.09 6.09
CA ASP A 155 5.79 0.70 5.33
C ASP A 155 5.33 0.79 3.85
N THR A 156 5.92 1.72 3.10
CA THR A 156 5.65 1.94 1.65
C THR A 156 6.10 0.79 0.75
N ASP A 157 6.90 -0.14 1.28
CA ASP A 157 7.36 -1.34 0.59
C ASP A 157 6.53 -2.59 0.92
N GLU A 158 5.38 -2.41 1.58
CA GLU A 158 4.52 -3.51 2.03
C GLU A 158 3.07 -3.35 1.56
N PHE A 159 2.54 -4.38 0.91
CA PHE A 159 1.20 -4.39 0.30
C PHE A 159 0.30 -5.44 0.96
N LEU A 160 -0.86 -5.03 1.49
CA LEU A 160 -1.79 -5.94 2.17
C LEU A 160 -2.62 -6.77 1.20
N SER A 161 -2.56 -8.09 1.35
CA SER A 161 -3.37 -9.04 0.59
C SER A 161 -4.05 -10.05 1.52
N PHE A 162 -5.01 -10.79 0.97
CA PHE A 162 -5.52 -12.00 1.59
C PHE A 162 -4.44 -13.07 1.67
N ASN A 163 -4.45 -13.88 2.72
CA ASN A 163 -3.47 -14.94 2.90
C ASN A 163 -3.97 -16.28 2.36
N TYR A 164 -3.80 -16.48 1.06
CA TYR A 164 -4.09 -17.77 0.41
C TYR A 164 -2.96 -18.76 0.71
N ILE A 165 -3.31 -19.89 1.31
CA ILE A 165 -2.38 -21.00 1.54
C ILE A 165 -2.37 -21.88 0.30
N GLY A 166 -1.21 -21.99 -0.34
CA GLY A 166 -1.03 -22.80 -1.54
C GLY A 166 -0.97 -24.31 -1.24
N GLU A 167 -1.28 -25.13 -2.24
CA GLU A 167 -1.00 -26.57 -2.22
C GLU A 167 0.52 -26.77 -2.02
N GLY A 168 0.91 -27.43 -0.92
CA GLY A 168 2.32 -27.68 -0.57
C GLY A 168 2.93 -26.75 0.48
N GLU A 169 2.19 -25.77 1.01
CA GLU A 169 2.67 -25.04 2.19
C GLU A 169 2.63 -25.94 3.44
N SER A 170 3.80 -26.42 3.88
CA SER A 170 3.93 -27.32 5.04
C SER A 170 3.68 -26.61 6.38
N TYR A 171 2.94 -27.29 7.26
CA TYR A 171 2.61 -26.84 8.61
C TYR A 171 3.82 -26.78 9.54
N ASP A 172 4.76 -27.71 9.40
CA ASP A 172 5.86 -27.90 10.34
C ASP A 172 6.84 -26.72 10.35
N ARG A 173 6.99 -26.06 9.20
CA ARG A 173 7.85 -24.88 9.02
C ARG A 173 7.52 -23.74 9.99
N TYR A 174 6.24 -23.52 10.25
CA TYR A 174 5.80 -22.38 11.06
C TYR A 174 5.93 -22.65 12.56
N ASP A 175 6.17 -23.90 12.94
CA ASP A 175 6.24 -24.31 14.33
C ASP A 175 7.52 -23.81 14.99
N GLU A 176 8.63 -23.80 14.26
CA GLU A 176 9.91 -23.24 14.73
C GLU A 176 9.81 -21.75 15.04
N ILE A 177 9.06 -21.00 14.22
CA ILE A 177 8.86 -19.54 14.39
C ILE A 177 8.07 -19.27 15.68
N LEU A 178 7.18 -20.20 16.04
CA LEU A 178 6.30 -20.12 17.20
C LEU A 178 6.73 -21.00 18.37
N LYS A 179 8.01 -21.43 18.46
CA LYS A 179 8.50 -22.26 19.58
C LYS A 179 8.22 -21.73 20.99
N TRP A 180 7.95 -20.43 21.12
CA TRP A 180 7.59 -19.75 22.37
C TRP A 180 6.10 -19.89 22.74
N LYS A 181 5.25 -20.36 21.82
CA LYS A 181 3.81 -20.51 21.97
C LYS A 181 3.46 -22.00 22.11
N PRO A 182 2.63 -22.41 23.10
CA PRO A 182 2.25 -23.81 23.24
C PRO A 182 1.60 -24.36 21.96
N ARG A 183 1.99 -25.57 21.54
CA ARG A 183 1.49 -26.23 20.32
C ARG A 183 -0.04 -26.31 20.28
N SER A 184 -0.68 -26.62 21.41
CA SER A 184 -2.13 -26.63 21.54
C SER A 184 -2.77 -25.29 21.16
N LYS A 185 -2.17 -24.18 21.60
CA LYS A 185 -2.66 -22.83 21.29
C LYS A 185 -2.41 -22.44 19.83
N ILE A 186 -1.30 -22.88 19.24
CA ILE A 186 -1.05 -22.71 17.80
C ILE A 186 -2.15 -23.41 16.99
N ASN A 187 -2.42 -24.67 17.32
CA ASN A 187 -3.43 -25.47 16.64
C ASN A 187 -4.83 -24.86 16.81
N GLU A 188 -5.20 -24.45 18.03
CA GLU A 188 -6.47 -23.76 18.28
C GLU A 188 -6.64 -22.50 17.40
N ASP A 189 -5.61 -21.67 17.29
CA ASP A 189 -5.68 -20.44 16.48
C ASP A 189 -5.74 -20.76 14.98
N ARG A 190 -5.05 -21.81 14.51
CA ARG A 190 -5.12 -22.31 13.13
C ARG A 190 -6.50 -22.86 12.78
N GLU A 191 -7.09 -23.66 13.67
CA GLU A 191 -8.44 -24.22 13.51
C GLU A 191 -9.50 -23.11 13.47
N LYS A 192 -9.38 -22.07 14.31
CA LYS A 192 -10.27 -20.90 14.25
C LYS A 192 -10.14 -20.12 12.94
N ALA A 193 -8.93 -19.99 12.39
CA ALA A 193 -8.69 -19.26 11.16
C ALA A 193 -9.07 -20.05 9.90
N LYS A 194 -9.00 -21.39 9.94
CA LYS A 194 -9.27 -22.28 8.81
C LYS A 194 -10.60 -22.00 8.09
N PRO A 195 -11.77 -21.99 8.74
CA PRO A 195 -13.04 -21.76 8.05
C PRO A 195 -13.18 -20.34 7.48
N ILE A 196 -12.42 -19.36 7.99
CA ILE A 196 -12.37 -18.01 7.42
C ILE A 196 -11.49 -18.02 6.16
N ARG A 197 -10.33 -18.70 6.21
CA ARG A 197 -9.40 -18.80 5.09
C ARG A 197 -9.99 -19.54 3.88
N GLU A 198 -10.73 -20.62 4.13
CA GLU A 198 -11.41 -21.40 3.07
C GLU A 198 -12.47 -20.58 2.31
N ARG A 199 -12.91 -19.45 2.88
CA ARG A 199 -13.88 -18.52 2.28
C ARG A 199 -13.24 -17.24 1.76
N LEU A 200 -11.90 -17.15 1.72
CA LEU A 200 -11.24 -15.94 1.22
C LEU A 200 -11.56 -15.75 -0.26
N PRO A 201 -12.11 -14.58 -0.64
CA PRO A 201 -12.43 -14.28 -2.02
C PRO A 201 -11.13 -14.00 -2.79
N PRO A 202 -11.12 -14.18 -4.13
CA PRO A 202 -10.09 -13.57 -4.96
C PRO A 202 -10.07 -12.04 -4.75
N ILE A 203 -8.87 -11.46 -4.62
CA ILE A 203 -8.68 -10.03 -4.31
C ILE A 203 -9.28 -9.08 -5.37
N ILE A 204 -9.43 -9.58 -6.60
CA ILE A 204 -10.09 -8.86 -7.68
C ILE A 204 -11.60 -8.74 -7.43
N ASN A 205 -12.23 -9.77 -6.87
CA ASN A 205 -13.67 -9.86 -6.69
C ASN A 205 -14.15 -9.06 -5.47
N GLN A 206 -13.34 -8.97 -4.42
CA GLN A 206 -13.74 -8.35 -3.17
C GLN A 206 -12.59 -7.57 -2.53
N THR A 207 -12.92 -6.41 -1.95
CA THR A 207 -11.94 -5.62 -1.22
C THR A 207 -11.76 -6.15 0.21
N ILE A 208 -10.64 -5.81 0.84
CA ILE A 208 -10.39 -6.21 2.23
C ILE A 208 -11.44 -5.59 3.16
N GLY A 209 -11.84 -4.34 2.92
CA GLY A 209 -12.88 -3.65 3.70
C GLY A 209 -14.21 -4.40 3.69
N SER A 210 -14.75 -4.68 2.50
CA SER A 210 -16.05 -5.37 2.41
C SER A 210 -16.00 -6.81 2.92
N PHE A 211 -14.85 -7.48 2.84
CA PHE A 211 -14.65 -8.79 3.46
C PHE A 211 -14.68 -8.69 5.00
N LEU A 212 -14.01 -7.69 5.60
CA LEU A 212 -14.04 -7.47 7.04
C LEU A 212 -15.46 -7.15 7.54
N ASP A 213 -16.26 -6.43 6.77
CA ASP A 213 -17.66 -6.12 7.10
C ASP A 213 -18.53 -7.38 7.09
N GLN A 214 -18.45 -8.19 6.04
CA GLN A 214 -19.14 -9.49 5.98
C GLN A 214 -18.71 -10.41 7.13
N LEU A 215 -17.41 -10.44 7.44
CA LEU A 215 -16.89 -11.24 8.54
C LEU A 215 -17.43 -10.76 9.90
N LYS A 216 -17.58 -9.45 10.08
CA LYS A 216 -18.18 -8.84 11.28
C LYS A 216 -19.66 -9.22 11.41
N GLU A 217 -20.44 -9.15 10.34
CA GLU A 217 -21.86 -9.54 10.32
C GLU A 217 -22.04 -11.03 10.68
N GLN A 218 -21.22 -11.91 10.10
CA GLN A 218 -21.28 -13.34 10.37
C GLN A 218 -20.85 -13.71 11.81
N THR A 219 -19.88 -12.98 12.37
CA THR A 219 -19.36 -13.27 13.72
C THR A 219 -20.19 -12.65 14.85
N ALA A 220 -20.92 -11.56 14.58
CA ALA A 220 -21.81 -10.91 15.53
C ALA A 220 -22.85 -11.85 16.15
N ALA A 221 -23.14 -12.99 15.50
CA ALA A 221 -24.06 -13.98 16.00
C ALA A 221 -23.52 -14.84 17.15
N ASN A 222 -22.20 -15.07 17.32
CA ASN A 222 -21.68 -15.99 18.36
C ASN A 222 -20.16 -15.92 18.70
N GLN A 223 -19.34 -15.07 18.08
CA GLN A 223 -17.88 -15.05 18.32
C GLN A 223 -17.29 -13.64 18.44
N THR A 224 -16.31 -13.50 19.35
CA THR A 224 -15.52 -12.27 19.49
C THR A 224 -14.54 -12.12 18.33
N TYR A 225 -14.90 -11.28 17.36
CA TYR A 225 -14.04 -10.83 16.28
C TYR A 225 -12.81 -10.05 16.80
N PRO A 226 -11.56 -10.34 16.37
CA PRO A 226 -10.38 -9.67 16.91
C PRO A 226 -10.39 -8.17 16.58
N ARG A 227 -9.85 -7.36 17.50
CA ARG A 227 -9.67 -5.90 17.33
C ARG A 227 -8.31 -5.53 16.74
N CYS A 228 -7.41 -6.51 16.62
CA CYS A 228 -6.07 -6.34 16.09
C CYS A 228 -5.67 -7.60 15.33
N TYR A 229 -5.31 -7.42 14.06
CA TYR A 229 -4.67 -8.43 13.23
C TYR A 229 -3.16 -8.18 13.23
N ARG A 230 -2.38 -9.21 13.51
CA ARG A 230 -0.94 -9.19 13.25
C ARG A 230 -0.71 -9.84 11.90
N ILE A 231 -0.06 -9.10 11.01
CA ILE A 231 0.03 -9.50 9.61
C ILE A 231 1.45 -10.02 9.35
N PRO A 232 1.62 -11.31 8.99
CA PRO A 232 2.89 -11.86 8.55
C PRO A 232 3.28 -11.27 7.18
N GLY A 233 4.57 -11.29 6.85
CA GLY A 233 5.06 -10.69 5.61
C GLY A 233 5.93 -11.66 4.82
N LEU A 234 5.66 -11.76 3.53
CA LEU A 234 6.45 -12.49 2.55
C LEU A 234 7.42 -11.52 1.88
N GLY A 235 8.70 -11.88 1.81
CA GLY A 235 9.73 -11.06 1.15
C GLY A 235 9.82 -11.37 -0.35
N PHE A 236 9.83 -10.33 -1.18
CA PHE A 236 9.97 -10.41 -2.64
C PHE A 236 11.28 -9.74 -3.07
N PRO A 237 12.29 -10.50 -3.55
CA PRO A 237 13.68 -10.04 -3.73
C PRO A 237 13.89 -8.89 -4.72
N GLY A 238 12.90 -8.51 -5.53
CA GLY A 238 13.13 -7.60 -6.65
C GLY A 238 14.01 -8.27 -7.69
N SER A 239 13.43 -9.16 -8.50
CA SER A 239 14.08 -9.68 -9.70
C SER A 239 13.72 -8.78 -10.87
N GLU A 240 14.67 -8.30 -11.66
CA GLU A 240 14.35 -7.65 -12.95
C GLU A 240 13.93 -8.68 -14.03
N ASN A 241 13.85 -9.96 -13.65
CA ASN A 241 13.68 -11.09 -14.55
C ASN A 241 12.24 -11.61 -14.64
N ALA A 242 11.27 -11.07 -13.89
CA ALA A 242 9.88 -11.34 -14.25
C ALA A 242 9.67 -10.67 -15.60
N THR A 243 9.62 -11.46 -16.67
CA THR A 243 9.55 -10.87 -18.00
C THR A 243 8.20 -10.18 -18.10
N ILE A 244 8.17 -9.00 -18.71
CA ILE A 244 6.91 -8.33 -19.04
C ILE A 244 5.95 -9.33 -19.71
N ALA A 245 6.47 -10.28 -20.51
CA ALA A 245 5.72 -11.38 -21.11
C ALA A 245 4.93 -12.27 -20.13
N ASP A 246 5.38 -12.47 -18.89
CA ASP A 246 4.66 -13.24 -17.87
C ASP A 246 3.42 -12.50 -17.32
N ILE A 247 3.44 -11.17 -17.42
CA ILE A 247 2.46 -10.28 -16.80
C ILE A 247 1.53 -9.67 -17.85
N LEU A 248 2.01 -9.49 -19.08
CA LEU A 248 1.23 -8.98 -20.22
C LEU A 248 -0.12 -9.68 -20.39
N PRO A 249 -0.23 -11.02 -20.32
CA PRO A 249 -1.51 -11.70 -20.46
C PRO A 249 -2.51 -11.35 -19.35
N LEU A 250 -2.01 -10.84 -18.21
CA LEU A 250 -2.81 -10.48 -17.05
C LEU A 250 -3.22 -9.00 -17.06
N LEU A 251 -2.62 -8.16 -17.92
CA LEU A 251 -2.89 -6.73 -18.00
C LEU A 251 -3.77 -6.39 -19.19
N SER A 252 -4.73 -5.48 -18.99
CA SER A 252 -5.48 -4.90 -20.09
C SER A 252 -4.56 -4.06 -20.99
N LYS A 253 -4.93 -3.87 -22.27
CA LYS A 253 -4.17 -3.00 -23.20
C LYS A 253 -3.98 -1.58 -22.64
N GLN A 254 -4.96 -1.12 -21.87
CA GLN A 254 -4.96 0.19 -21.21
C GLN A 254 -3.92 0.27 -20.08
N ALA A 255 -3.56 -0.86 -19.45
CA ALA A 255 -2.60 -0.93 -18.36
C ALA A 255 -1.13 -1.06 -18.83
N LEU A 256 -0.87 -1.20 -20.13
CA LEU A 256 0.47 -1.44 -20.68
C LEU A 256 1.48 -0.31 -20.39
N GLY A 257 1.02 0.94 -20.27
CA GLY A 257 1.86 2.08 -19.92
C GLY A 257 2.39 2.06 -18.48
N ILE A 258 1.87 1.16 -17.65
CA ILE A 258 2.08 1.12 -16.19
C ILE A 258 2.93 -0.11 -15.78
N ALA A 259 3.66 -0.72 -16.72
CA ALA A 259 4.38 -1.99 -16.47
C ALA A 259 5.60 -1.88 -15.51
N LYS A 260 6.02 -0.66 -15.10
CA LYS A 260 7.22 -0.43 -14.26
C LYS A 260 6.89 -0.32 -12.77
N LEU A 261 6.03 -1.20 -12.27
CA LEU A 261 5.56 -1.22 -10.89
C LEU A 261 6.26 -2.32 -10.08
N GLU A 262 6.58 -2.06 -8.83
CA GLU A 262 7.30 -2.97 -7.92
C GLU A 262 6.54 -4.27 -7.68
N THR A 263 5.20 -4.19 -7.59
CA THR A 263 4.30 -5.34 -7.47
C THR A 263 4.28 -6.21 -8.74
N LEU A 264 4.77 -5.69 -9.86
CA LEU A 264 4.94 -6.44 -11.10
C LEU A 264 6.35 -7.02 -11.26
N MET A 265 7.37 -6.45 -10.63
CA MET A 265 8.75 -6.88 -10.89
C MET A 265 9.07 -8.29 -10.43
N SER A 266 8.44 -8.78 -9.37
CA SER A 266 8.73 -10.13 -8.89
C SER A 266 7.46 -10.80 -8.38
N LEU A 267 7.08 -11.87 -9.07
CA LEU A 267 6.06 -12.80 -8.60
C LEU A 267 6.68 -13.83 -7.67
N ALA A 268 8.00 -13.96 -7.68
CA ALA A 268 8.70 -14.95 -6.87
C ALA A 268 8.92 -14.39 -5.46
N HIS A 269 8.50 -15.12 -4.44
CA HIS A 269 8.72 -14.77 -3.06
C HIS A 269 9.68 -15.74 -2.39
N ARG A 270 10.38 -15.25 -1.38
CA ARG A 270 11.25 -16.06 -0.53
C ARG A 270 10.44 -17.06 0.28
N GLU A 271 11.12 -18.14 0.67
CA GLU A 271 10.79 -18.89 1.87
C GLU A 271 10.60 -17.94 3.06
N HIS A 272 9.50 -18.09 3.79
CA HIS A 272 9.27 -17.36 5.04
C HIS A 272 10.25 -17.81 6.15
N GLU A 273 11.51 -17.37 6.08
CA GLU A 273 12.57 -17.62 7.07
C GLU A 273 12.70 -16.47 8.08
N ARG A 274 11.59 -15.86 8.51
CA ARG A 274 11.71 -14.83 9.55
C ARG A 274 12.22 -15.48 10.84
N LYS A 275 13.39 -15.01 11.29
CA LYS A 275 13.95 -15.27 12.62
C LYS A 275 12.87 -15.07 13.68
N HIS A 276 12.88 -15.93 14.69
CA HIS A 276 11.92 -16.01 15.79
C HIS A 276 11.39 -14.63 16.25
N GLY A 277 10.07 -14.43 16.21
CA GLY A 277 9.38 -13.41 17.00
C GLY A 277 9.16 -12.02 16.38
N SER A 278 9.57 -11.74 15.14
CA SER A 278 9.28 -10.45 14.48
C SER A 278 8.09 -10.56 13.50
N PHE A 279 6.88 -10.30 14.01
CA PHE A 279 5.70 -10.05 13.15
C PHE A 279 5.94 -8.83 12.24
N SER A 280 5.36 -8.83 11.03
CA SER A 280 5.62 -7.76 10.05
C SER A 280 4.91 -6.49 10.42
N LYS A 281 3.59 -6.47 10.54
CA LYS A 281 2.84 -5.26 10.87
C LYS A 281 1.54 -5.59 11.57
N ALA A 282 0.74 -4.56 11.84
CA ALA A 282 -0.56 -4.72 12.44
C ALA A 282 -1.63 -3.88 11.73
N MET A 283 -2.87 -4.34 11.86
CA MET A 283 -4.07 -3.63 11.49
C MET A 283 -5.03 -3.66 12.68
N MET A 284 -5.64 -2.53 13.03
CA MET A 284 -6.44 -2.39 14.26
C MET A 284 -7.78 -1.74 13.98
N ASP A 285 -8.85 -2.25 14.60
CA ASP A 285 -10.16 -1.61 14.58
C ASP A 285 -10.25 -0.61 15.72
N VAL A 286 -9.88 0.65 15.44
CA VAL A 286 -9.81 1.71 16.46
C VAL A 286 -11.19 2.12 16.96
N SER A 287 -12.27 1.82 16.23
CA SER A 287 -13.65 2.09 16.71
C SER A 287 -14.03 1.26 17.94
N ARG A 288 -13.37 0.12 18.16
CA ARG A 288 -13.65 -0.84 19.25
C ARG A 288 -12.62 -0.81 20.38
N ILE A 289 -11.77 0.21 20.40
CA ILE A 289 -10.63 0.30 21.31
C ILE A 289 -10.77 1.54 22.18
N LYS A 290 -10.50 1.43 23.48
CA LYS A 290 -10.50 2.61 24.34
C LYS A 290 -9.33 3.52 23.96
N THR A 291 -9.52 4.83 23.88
CA THR A 291 -8.46 5.79 23.54
C THR A 291 -7.23 5.66 24.45
N SER A 292 -7.42 5.30 25.73
CA SER A 292 -6.34 5.03 26.69
C SER A 292 -5.48 3.81 26.32
N ASP A 293 -6.04 2.81 25.63
CA ASP A 293 -5.29 1.64 25.16
C ASP A 293 -4.40 1.98 23.96
N LEU A 294 -4.64 3.11 23.29
CA LEU A 294 -3.81 3.67 22.22
C LEU A 294 -2.72 4.61 22.74
N ASP A 295 -2.54 4.73 24.05
CA ASP A 295 -1.48 5.56 24.64
C ASP A 295 -0.08 5.09 24.22
N VAL A 296 0.83 6.06 24.04
CA VAL A 296 2.22 5.79 23.66
C VAL A 296 2.96 4.83 24.58
N ARG A 297 2.61 4.78 25.88
CA ARG A 297 3.19 3.81 26.84
C ARG A 297 2.85 2.35 26.48
N HIS A 298 1.81 2.14 25.70
CA HIS A 298 1.38 0.82 25.22
C HIS A 298 1.91 0.52 23.81
N ALA A 299 2.30 1.53 23.04
CA ALA A 299 2.96 1.38 21.75
C ALA A 299 4.43 0.94 21.89
N GLN A 300 4.93 0.19 20.91
CA GLN A 300 6.35 -0.17 20.83
C GLN A 300 6.96 0.14 19.46
N THR A 301 6.29 -0.22 18.38
CA THR A 301 6.61 0.14 16.99
C THR A 301 5.33 -0.05 16.16
N ILE A 302 5.40 0.21 14.85
CA ILE A 302 4.38 -0.21 13.86
C ILE A 302 4.09 -1.72 13.87
N HIS A 303 5.01 -2.54 14.40
CA HIS A 303 4.82 -3.99 14.54
C HIS A 303 3.99 -4.38 15.78
N ASN A 304 3.86 -3.47 16.76
CA ASN A 304 3.02 -3.65 17.95
C ASN A 304 2.51 -2.27 18.43
N PRO A 305 1.50 -1.73 17.73
CA PRO A 305 0.93 -0.41 18.01
C PRO A 305 0.27 -0.28 19.38
N SER A 306 -0.25 -1.38 19.96
CA SER A 306 -0.75 -1.39 21.34
C SER A 306 -0.60 -2.77 21.97
N ARG A 307 0.24 -2.87 23.00
CA ARG A 307 0.40 -4.08 23.82
C ARG A 307 -0.84 -4.43 24.64
N ARG A 308 -1.78 -3.49 24.83
CA ARG A 308 -3.06 -3.75 25.51
C ARG A 308 -4.06 -4.45 24.60
N VAL A 309 -4.04 -4.12 23.30
CA VAL A 309 -5.00 -4.65 22.32
C VAL A 309 -4.41 -5.85 21.56
N CYS A 310 -3.22 -5.67 21.00
CA CYS A 310 -2.51 -6.71 20.25
C CYS A 310 -1.66 -7.61 21.16
N GLY A 311 -1.70 -7.39 22.47
CA GLY A 311 -0.91 -8.14 23.44
C GLY A 311 0.62 -7.98 23.30
N LYS A 312 1.39 -8.65 24.17
CA LYS A 312 2.86 -8.60 24.13
C LYS A 312 3.41 -9.48 22.98
N TYR A 313 4.60 -9.15 22.48
CA TYR A 313 5.25 -9.86 21.36
C TYR A 313 5.29 -11.38 21.56
N GLN A 314 5.52 -11.82 22.79
CA GLN A 314 5.76 -13.22 23.14
C GLN A 314 4.52 -14.01 23.56
N TYR A 315 3.32 -13.42 23.70
CA TYR A 315 2.20 -14.18 24.30
C TYR A 315 0.79 -13.80 23.81
N GLY A 316 0.62 -12.65 23.15
CA GLY A 316 -0.70 -12.01 23.18
C GLY A 316 -1.60 -12.12 21.95
N SER A 317 -1.06 -12.26 20.74
CA SER A 317 -1.90 -12.33 19.53
C SER A 317 -1.19 -12.94 18.33
N GLY A 318 -0.13 -13.72 18.56
CA GLY A 318 0.78 -14.18 17.50
C GLY A 318 0.11 -15.17 16.57
N GLN A 319 -0.59 -14.64 15.57
CA GLN A 319 -1.01 -15.37 14.39
C GLN A 319 0.25 -15.69 13.59
N ASP A 320 0.61 -16.97 13.48
CA ASP A 320 1.56 -17.35 12.42
C ASP A 320 0.93 -17.12 11.06
N TYR A 321 1.73 -17.42 10.04
CA TYR A 321 1.26 -17.43 8.68
C TYR A 321 -0.02 -18.27 8.51
N LEU A 322 -0.10 -19.47 9.09
CA LEU A 322 -1.29 -20.32 8.92
C LEU A 322 -2.52 -19.88 9.70
N SER A 323 -2.39 -19.13 10.78
CA SER A 323 -3.54 -18.58 11.53
C SER A 323 -3.89 -17.14 11.14
N SER A 324 -3.16 -16.56 10.17
CA SER A 324 -3.46 -15.25 9.62
C SER A 324 -4.34 -15.36 8.39
N ILE A 325 -5.35 -14.48 8.31
CA ILE A 325 -6.23 -14.33 7.13
C ILE A 325 -5.70 -13.27 6.15
N PHE A 326 -4.72 -12.47 6.57
CA PHE A 326 -4.04 -11.46 5.77
C PHE A 326 -2.54 -11.71 5.72
N ARG A 327 -1.88 -11.19 4.70
CA ARG A 327 -0.41 -11.16 4.60
C ARG A 327 0.06 -9.86 3.96
N LEU A 328 1.31 -9.50 4.22
CA LEU A 328 2.00 -8.42 3.52
C LEU A 328 2.93 -8.98 2.45
N HIS A 329 2.89 -8.38 1.28
CA HIS A 329 3.93 -8.53 0.29
C HIS A 329 4.98 -7.46 0.54
N HIS A 330 6.15 -7.85 1.03
CA HIS A 330 7.26 -6.95 1.34
C HIS A 330 8.25 -6.98 0.18
N HIS A 331 8.31 -5.91 -0.61
CA HIS A 331 9.18 -5.84 -1.80
C HIS A 331 10.52 -5.19 -1.45
N VAL A 332 11.64 -5.77 -1.93
CA VAL A 332 12.94 -5.06 -1.86
C VAL A 332 12.86 -3.80 -2.70
N GLY A 333 12.13 -3.88 -3.81
CA GLY A 333 11.92 -2.87 -4.83
C GLY A 333 13.02 -2.82 -5.89
N THR A 334 12.86 -1.95 -6.88
CA THR A 334 13.88 -1.53 -7.84
C THR A 334 15.11 -0.99 -7.11
N ARG A 335 16.24 -1.03 -7.82
CA ARG A 335 17.43 -0.30 -7.41
C ARG A 335 17.14 1.20 -7.22
N ALA A 336 16.37 1.80 -8.13
CA ALA A 336 16.03 3.22 -8.07
C ALA A 336 15.26 3.59 -6.79
N SER A 337 14.20 2.85 -6.44
CA SER A 337 13.45 3.09 -5.21
C SER A 337 14.26 2.76 -3.95
N PHE A 338 15.13 1.75 -4.01
CA PHE A 338 16.04 1.43 -2.91
C PHE A 338 17.05 2.55 -2.65
N VAL A 339 17.64 3.11 -3.70
CA VAL A 339 18.59 4.22 -3.63
C VAL A 339 17.90 5.50 -3.17
N GLU A 340 16.68 5.78 -3.62
CA GLU A 340 15.89 6.95 -3.18
C GLU A 340 15.78 6.99 -1.66
N ARG A 341 15.34 5.87 -1.07
CA ARG A 341 15.24 5.69 0.38
C ARG A 341 16.61 5.71 1.08
N SER A 342 17.63 5.17 0.42
CA SER A 342 18.95 4.94 1.03
C SER A 342 19.88 6.14 0.96
N GLY A 343 19.62 7.12 0.09
CA GLY A 343 20.48 8.30 -0.11
C GLY A 343 20.67 9.16 1.15
N ARG A 344 19.81 8.98 2.15
CA ARG A 344 19.93 9.58 3.49
C ARG A 344 19.90 8.54 4.61
N ASP A 345 20.10 7.26 4.29
CA ASP A 345 20.12 6.22 5.29
C ASP A 345 21.30 6.42 6.22
N ARG A 346 21.06 6.17 7.50
CA ARG A 346 21.96 6.49 8.62
C ARG A 346 23.12 5.48 8.72
N ARG A 347 23.36 4.74 7.64
CA ARG A 347 24.32 3.63 7.57
C ARG A 347 25.44 4.00 6.60
N PRO A 348 26.71 4.04 7.04
CA PRO A 348 27.85 4.47 6.22
C PRO A 348 28.31 3.42 5.19
N LYS A 349 27.41 2.52 4.75
CA LYS A 349 27.77 1.44 3.83
C LYS A 349 27.46 1.83 2.40
N ASP A 350 28.23 1.27 1.48
CA ASP A 350 27.90 1.28 0.05
C ASP A 350 26.46 0.77 -0.16
N ILE A 351 25.61 1.65 -0.69
CA ILE A 351 24.18 1.40 -0.91
C ILE A 351 23.99 0.25 -1.89
N GLU A 352 24.89 0.11 -2.87
CA GLU A 352 24.83 -0.97 -3.85
C GLU A 352 25.02 -2.33 -3.18
N THR A 353 26.08 -2.45 -2.39
CA THR A 353 26.32 -3.65 -1.57
C THR A 353 25.13 -3.96 -0.66
N LEU A 354 24.49 -2.95 -0.04
CA LEU A 354 23.30 -3.15 0.79
C LEU A 354 22.09 -3.65 0.01
N TYR A 355 21.86 -3.11 -1.18
CA TYR A 355 20.79 -3.55 -2.08
C TYR A 355 20.99 -5.01 -2.45
N GLN A 356 22.20 -5.37 -2.88
CA GLN A 356 22.53 -6.72 -3.30
C GLN A 356 22.42 -7.73 -2.14
N ILE A 357 22.88 -7.36 -0.94
CA ILE A 357 22.69 -8.18 0.27
C ILE A 357 21.19 -8.42 0.55
N LYS A 358 20.33 -7.41 0.40
CA LYS A 358 18.88 -7.59 0.62
C LYS A 358 18.26 -8.51 -0.43
N LYS A 359 18.62 -8.33 -1.69
CA LYS A 359 18.16 -9.15 -2.81
C LYS A 359 18.59 -10.61 -2.63
N ASP A 360 19.86 -10.86 -2.34
CA ASP A 360 20.42 -12.20 -2.14
C ASP A 360 19.87 -12.87 -0.88
N LYS A 361 19.54 -12.09 0.16
CA LYS A 361 18.89 -12.63 1.36
C LYS A 361 17.52 -13.21 1.03
N TRP A 362 16.84 -12.73 -0.02
CA TRP A 362 15.45 -13.07 -0.33
C TRP A 362 15.30 -14.00 -1.53
N LYS A 363 16.22 -14.97 -1.71
CA LYS A 363 16.15 -15.95 -2.81
C LYS A 363 14.75 -16.56 -2.97
N PRO A 364 14.22 -16.65 -4.21
CA PRO A 364 12.87 -17.11 -4.46
C PRO A 364 12.71 -18.59 -4.10
N TYR A 365 11.55 -18.91 -3.52
CA TYR A 365 11.13 -20.26 -3.16
C TYR A 365 9.82 -20.64 -3.85
N GLY A 366 8.85 -19.71 -3.86
CA GLY A 366 7.55 -19.91 -4.50
C GLY A 366 7.18 -18.71 -5.36
N SER A 367 6.04 -18.80 -6.03
CA SER A 367 5.47 -17.68 -6.78
C SER A 367 4.08 -17.33 -6.29
N ASP A 368 3.80 -16.04 -6.18
CA ASP A 368 2.51 -15.49 -5.81
C ASP A 368 2.08 -14.46 -6.86
N ARG A 369 1.06 -14.82 -7.62
CA ARG A 369 0.48 -13.97 -8.68
C ARG A 369 -0.73 -13.17 -8.21
N THR A 370 -1.13 -13.29 -6.94
CA THR A 370 -2.39 -12.69 -6.47
C THR A 370 -2.31 -11.16 -6.51
N ILE A 371 -1.14 -10.60 -6.25
CA ILE A 371 -0.96 -9.16 -6.17
C ILE A 371 -1.25 -8.49 -7.51
N VAL A 372 -0.75 -8.98 -8.65
CA VAL A 372 -0.80 -8.26 -9.94
C VAL A 372 -2.20 -7.92 -10.48
N THR A 373 -3.23 -8.60 -9.97
CA THR A 373 -4.62 -8.41 -10.44
C THR A 373 -5.20 -7.04 -10.08
N TRP A 374 -4.57 -6.31 -9.15
CA TRP A 374 -5.05 -4.99 -8.70
C TRP A 374 -5.06 -3.94 -9.80
N ILE A 375 -4.14 -3.99 -10.77
CA ILE A 375 -3.92 -2.90 -11.74
C ILE A 375 -5.13 -2.72 -12.66
N ASN A 376 -5.68 -3.83 -13.19
CA ASN A 376 -6.86 -3.73 -14.05
C ASN A 376 -8.05 -3.15 -13.27
N LYS A 377 -8.21 -3.55 -12.01
CA LYS A 377 -9.25 -3.01 -11.14
C LYS A 377 -9.03 -1.52 -10.88
N PHE A 378 -7.80 -1.08 -10.63
CA PHE A 378 -7.47 0.33 -10.47
C PHE A 378 -7.78 1.15 -11.73
N VAL A 379 -7.32 0.70 -12.90
CA VAL A 379 -7.59 1.36 -14.18
C VAL A 379 -9.09 1.45 -14.45
N ASN A 380 -9.86 0.41 -14.11
CA ASN A 380 -11.32 0.44 -14.23
C ASN A 380 -11.97 1.43 -13.24
N LEU A 381 -11.41 1.59 -12.03
CA LEU A 381 -11.95 2.50 -11.01
C LEU A 381 -11.71 3.97 -11.32
N VAL A 382 -10.51 4.32 -11.81
CA VAL A 382 -10.13 5.73 -12.00
C VAL A 382 -10.11 6.17 -13.47
N GLY A 383 -10.15 5.22 -14.41
CA GLY A 383 -9.94 5.48 -15.83
C GLY A 383 -8.46 5.44 -16.23
N SER A 384 -8.18 5.13 -17.51
CA SER A 384 -6.80 4.95 -18.01
C SER A 384 -5.94 6.21 -17.89
N GLU A 385 -6.50 7.38 -18.24
CA GLU A 385 -5.78 8.65 -18.21
C GLU A 385 -5.39 9.04 -16.77
N MET A 386 -6.34 8.92 -15.83
CA MET A 386 -6.07 9.18 -14.42
C MET A 386 -5.09 8.17 -13.84
N ALA A 387 -5.22 6.87 -14.19
CA ALA A 387 -4.29 5.85 -13.73
C ALA A 387 -2.85 6.13 -14.19
N GLN A 388 -2.66 6.57 -15.43
CA GLN A 388 -1.37 7.04 -15.93
C GLN A 388 -0.88 8.27 -15.16
N THR A 389 -1.75 9.26 -14.94
CA THR A 389 -1.40 10.47 -14.18
C THR A 389 -0.97 10.17 -12.74
N LEU A 390 -1.55 9.14 -12.11
CA LEU A 390 -1.24 8.74 -10.73
C LEU A 390 0.00 7.84 -10.61
N LEU A 391 0.37 7.10 -11.66
CA LEU A 391 1.42 6.07 -11.59
C LEU A 391 2.66 6.36 -12.43
N LEU A 392 2.59 7.27 -13.40
CA LEU A 392 3.75 7.72 -14.16
C LEU A 392 4.70 8.58 -13.30
N ASP A 393 5.90 8.82 -13.83
CA ASP A 393 6.94 9.54 -13.10
C ASP A 393 6.64 11.04 -12.99
N PHE A 394 7.15 11.63 -11.91
CA PHE A 394 6.97 13.04 -11.60
C PHE A 394 7.70 13.95 -12.59
N ASN A 395 7.01 14.98 -13.09
CA ASN A 395 7.66 16.12 -13.73
C ASN A 395 8.14 17.11 -12.65
N ASP A 396 9.36 16.91 -12.14
CA ASP A 396 9.89 17.69 -11.02
C ASP A 396 9.99 19.20 -11.30
N THR A 397 10.14 19.60 -12.57
CA THR A 397 10.18 21.02 -12.97
C THR A 397 8.82 21.67 -12.71
N GLN A 398 7.73 21.06 -13.18
CA GLN A 398 6.37 21.54 -12.93
C GLN A 398 6.02 21.53 -11.44
N LEU A 399 6.47 20.52 -10.69
CA LEU A 399 6.26 20.47 -9.25
C LEU A 399 7.01 21.57 -8.51
N ALA A 400 8.20 21.96 -8.98
CA ALA A 400 8.95 23.05 -8.38
C ALA A 400 8.26 24.40 -8.56
N GLU A 401 7.63 24.64 -9.70
CA GLU A 401 6.83 25.85 -9.96
C GLU A 401 5.59 25.90 -9.06
N ARG A 402 4.84 24.79 -8.98
CA ARG A 402 3.60 24.73 -8.20
C ARG A 402 3.82 24.81 -6.69
N TYR A 403 4.89 24.20 -6.18
CA TYR A 403 5.12 24.04 -4.74
C TYR A 403 6.40 24.74 -4.24
N GLY A 404 7.01 25.60 -5.05
CA GLY A 404 8.28 26.27 -4.73
C GLY A 404 8.23 27.17 -3.50
N SER A 405 7.03 27.64 -3.13
CA SER A 405 6.79 28.52 -1.98
C SER A 405 6.51 27.79 -0.66
N LEU A 406 6.47 26.45 -0.64
CA LEU A 406 6.33 25.69 0.60
C LEU A 406 7.56 25.96 1.48
N LYS A 407 7.47 27.00 2.33
CA LYS A 407 8.41 27.28 3.40
C LYS A 407 8.24 26.19 4.44
N LEU A 408 9.16 25.23 4.42
CA LEU A 408 9.03 23.99 5.18
C LEU A 408 9.18 24.14 6.68
#